data_AF-A0A933HVC9-F1
#
_entry.id   AF-A0A933HVC9-F1
#
_cell.length_a   1.000
_cell.length_b   1.000
_cell.length_c   1.000
_cell.angle_alpha   90.00
_cell.angle_beta   90.00
_cell.angle_gamma   90.00
#
_symmetry.space_group_name_H-M   'P 1'
#
loop_
_entity.id
_entity.type
_entity.pdbx_description
1 polymer ?
#
loop_
_entity_poly.entity_id
_entity_poly.type
_entity_poly.pdbx_seq_one_letter_code
_entity_poly.pdbx_strand_id
1 'polypeptide(L)'
;MEKSGPTSAETSRRRRYSLGIALAAAALCACAGHRKDPLEAEEARRARLELQSVLDMAASRKIPPVDFEFDKAALLPSSTTLLDKVAEILMRYQSLKVIVEGHTDDIGSDEYNDWLSAERGRAVKTYLTSKGVFPDYVKVIGYGKRRPITRDASDKGRALNRRVEFVITTREWEAVY
;
A
#
# COMPACT_ATOMS: atom_id res chain seq x y z
N MET A 1 57.40 29.23 15.55
CA MET A 1 57.33 29.11 14.08
C MET A 1 55.88 28.90 13.70
N GLU A 2 55.30 29.97 13.20
CA GLU A 2 53.97 30.08 12.63
C GLU A 2 53.95 29.46 11.22
N LYS A 3 52.90 28.70 10.87
CA LYS A 3 52.40 28.55 9.49
C LYS A 3 50.89 28.30 9.49
N SER A 4 50.17 29.39 9.31
CA SER A 4 48.98 29.65 8.48
C SER A 4 48.38 28.55 7.56
N GLY A 5 47.05 28.48 7.54
CA GLY A 5 46.26 28.54 6.29
C GLY A 5 45.38 27.34 5.88
N PRO A 6 44.20 27.54 5.23
CA PRO A 6 42.96 26.79 5.50
C PRO A 6 42.39 26.01 4.29
N THR A 7 41.32 25.21 4.49
CA THR A 7 40.09 25.10 3.63
C THR A 7 39.17 24.00 4.19
N SER A 8 37.95 24.30 4.63
CA SER A 8 36.69 24.30 3.86
C SER A 8 36.48 23.03 3.01
N ALA A 9 35.37 22.35 3.33
CA ALA A 9 34.76 21.27 2.56
C ALA A 9 35.55 19.97 2.49
N GLU A 10 35.17 18.99 3.29
CA GLU A 10 34.56 17.77 2.76
C GLU A 10 34.29 16.74 3.87
N THR A 11 33.08 16.20 3.81
CA THR A 11 32.79 14.82 4.17
C THR A 11 32.83 14.44 5.64
N SER A 12 31.72 14.67 6.34
CA SER A 12 31.05 13.60 7.10
C SER A 12 29.79 14.12 7.79
N ARG A 13 28.63 13.98 7.13
CA ARG A 13 27.32 13.81 7.79
C ARG A 13 26.25 13.46 6.75
N ARG A 14 26.26 12.22 6.26
CA ARG A 14 25.05 11.60 5.71
C ARG A 14 24.41 10.75 6.81
N ARG A 15 23.61 11.38 7.67
CA ARG A 15 22.63 10.64 8.47
C ARG A 15 21.36 10.52 7.63
N ARG A 16 21.04 9.27 7.28
CA ARG A 16 19.82 8.85 6.61
C ARG A 16 18.65 9.19 7.54
N TYR A 17 17.71 10.00 7.07
CA TYR A 17 16.43 10.21 7.75
C TYR A 17 15.60 8.95 7.60
N SER A 18 15.42 8.22 8.69
CA SER A 18 14.41 7.18 8.84
C SER A 18 13.04 7.87 8.95
N LEU A 19 12.12 7.43 8.11
CA LEU A 19 10.72 7.87 8.07
C LEU A 19 10.07 7.70 9.46
N GLY A 20 9.86 8.81 10.14
CA GLY A 20 9.13 8.90 11.41
C GLY A 20 8.58 10.32 11.48
N ILE A 21 7.27 10.47 11.34
CA ILE A 21 6.58 11.75 11.35
C ILE A 21 6.82 12.40 12.72
N ALA A 22 7.68 13.43 12.76
CA ALA A 22 7.86 14.25 13.94
C ALA A 22 6.71 15.26 14.01
N LEU A 23 5.81 15.10 14.99
CA LEU A 23 4.97 16.20 15.45
C LEU A 23 5.89 17.31 15.98
N ALA A 24 6.03 18.40 15.23
CA ALA A 24 6.69 19.60 15.70
C ALA A 24 5.65 20.64 16.12
N ALA A 25 5.43 20.76 17.43
CA ALA A 25 4.85 21.95 18.02
C ALA A 25 5.97 22.98 18.24
N ALA A 26 5.85 24.17 17.67
CA ALA A 26 6.57 25.35 18.13
C ALA A 26 5.84 26.63 17.71
N ALA A 27 5.57 27.50 18.70
CA ALA A 27 4.98 28.82 18.54
C ALA A 27 6.07 29.92 18.49
N LEU A 28 5.68 31.07 17.91
CA LEU A 28 6.25 32.43 18.01
C LEU A 28 7.52 32.75 17.18
N CYS A 29 7.36 33.53 16.09
CA CYS A 29 7.64 34.99 16.06
C CYS A 29 7.89 35.53 14.63
N ALA A 30 7.24 36.67 14.34
CA ALA A 30 7.56 37.78 13.44
C ALA A 30 7.84 37.61 11.92
N CYS A 31 6.98 38.30 11.17
CA CYS A 31 6.99 38.70 9.77
C CYS A 31 8.38 38.94 9.11
N ALA A 32 8.71 38.11 8.13
CA ALA A 32 9.39 38.50 6.90
C ALA A 32 8.86 37.59 5.79
N GLY A 33 8.50 38.15 4.64
CA GLY A 33 7.87 37.44 3.53
C GLY A 33 8.68 36.25 3.04
N HIS A 34 8.42 35.08 3.61
CA HIS A 34 8.92 33.81 3.12
C HIS A 34 8.08 33.49 1.88
N ARG A 35 8.56 33.90 0.70
CA ARG A 35 8.10 33.29 -0.54
C ARG A 35 8.43 31.81 -0.40
N LYS A 36 7.45 30.98 -0.05
CA LYS A 36 7.60 29.53 0.06
C LYS A 36 8.41 29.08 -1.15
N ASP A 37 9.54 28.42 -0.91
CA ASP A 37 10.39 27.94 -1.99
C ASP A 37 9.51 27.15 -2.98
N PRO A 38 9.64 27.34 -4.30
CA PRO A 38 8.90 26.54 -5.28
C PRO A 38 8.95 25.03 -5.00
N LEU A 39 10.04 24.52 -4.43
CA LEU A 39 10.15 23.12 -4.02
C LEU A 39 9.23 22.78 -2.84
N GLU A 40 9.21 23.59 -1.78
CA GLU A 40 8.32 23.39 -0.62
C GLU A 40 6.85 23.46 -1.02
N ALA A 41 6.50 24.36 -1.94
CA ALA A 41 5.13 24.48 -2.45
C ALA A 41 4.72 23.22 -3.24
N GLU A 42 5.62 22.65 -4.04
CA GLU A 42 5.39 21.42 -4.79
C GLU A 42 5.32 20.18 -3.88
N GLU A 43 6.18 20.10 -2.87
CA GLU A 43 6.13 19.04 -1.85
C GLU A 43 4.81 19.06 -1.08
N ALA A 44 4.39 20.25 -0.63
CA ALA A 44 3.10 20.41 0.06
C ALA A 44 1.92 20.04 -0.85
N ARG A 45 1.98 20.38 -2.14
CA ARG A 45 0.96 20.00 -3.14
C ARG A 45 0.90 18.48 -3.30
N ARG A 46 2.05 17.81 -3.42
CA ARG A 46 2.13 16.33 -3.53
C ARG A 46 1.57 15.65 -2.29
N ALA A 47 1.98 16.07 -1.10
CA ALA A 47 1.48 15.52 0.16
C ALA A 47 -0.04 15.69 0.30
N ARG A 48 -0.58 16.85 -0.12
CA ARG A 48 -2.03 17.09 -0.14
C ARG A 48 -2.77 16.17 -1.09
N LEU A 49 -2.25 15.99 -2.31
CA LEU A 49 -2.86 15.08 -3.31
C LEU A 49 -2.80 13.63 -2.85
N GLU A 50 -1.70 13.23 -2.22
CA GLU A 50 -1.56 11.89 -1.67
C GLU A 50 -2.56 11.63 -0.53
N LEU A 51 -2.65 12.55 0.44
CA LEU A 51 -3.66 12.48 1.50
C LEU A 51 -5.07 12.44 0.92
N GLN A 52 -5.38 13.28 -0.07
CA GLN A 52 -6.69 13.26 -0.73
C GLN A 52 -6.98 11.88 -1.35
N SER A 53 -6.00 11.27 -2.03
CA SER A 53 -6.16 9.94 -2.62
C SER A 53 -6.47 8.86 -1.57
N VAL A 54 -5.85 8.95 -0.39
CA VAL A 54 -6.07 8.03 0.74
C VAL A 54 -7.48 8.21 1.30
N LEU A 55 -7.91 9.46 1.48
CA LEU A 55 -9.25 9.78 1.97
C LEU A 55 -10.33 9.34 0.97
N ASP A 56 -10.11 9.53 -0.32
CA ASP A 56 -11.06 9.11 -1.37
C ASP A 56 -11.22 7.58 -1.42
N MET A 57 -10.15 6.80 -1.22
CA MET A 57 -10.22 5.34 -1.10
C MET A 57 -11.04 4.91 0.12
N ALA A 58 -10.83 5.55 1.27
CA ALA A 58 -11.58 5.24 2.49
C ALA A 58 -13.07 5.61 2.34
N ALA A 59 -13.37 6.76 1.77
CA ALA A 59 -14.73 7.26 1.58
C ALA A 59 -15.51 6.43 0.54
N SER A 60 -14.89 6.12 -0.59
CA SER A 60 -15.53 5.35 -1.67
C SER A 60 -15.59 3.85 -1.40
N ARG A 61 -14.80 3.34 -0.42
CA ARG A 61 -14.60 1.92 -0.14
C ARG A 61 -14.14 1.11 -1.36
N LYS A 62 -13.48 1.78 -2.31
CA LYS A 62 -12.93 1.15 -3.52
C LYS A 62 -11.42 1.13 -3.43
N ILE A 63 -10.85 -0.06 -3.40
CA ILE A 63 -9.41 -0.28 -3.50
C ILE A 63 -9.15 -0.93 -4.88
N PRO A 64 -8.21 -0.42 -5.69
CA PRO A 64 -7.79 -1.08 -6.91
C PRO A 64 -7.29 -2.51 -6.65
N PRO A 65 -7.48 -3.46 -7.59
CA PRO A 65 -6.92 -4.80 -7.44
C PRO A 65 -5.39 -4.79 -7.48
N VAL A 66 -4.80 -5.85 -6.95
CA VAL A 66 -3.36 -6.14 -7.06
C VAL A 66 -3.14 -7.31 -8.01
N ASP A 67 -2.30 -7.10 -9.01
CA ASP A 67 -1.96 -8.14 -9.99
C ASP A 67 -0.78 -9.01 -9.55
N PHE A 68 -0.76 -10.24 -10.05
CA PHE A 68 0.32 -11.21 -9.80
C PHE A 68 0.84 -11.83 -11.09
N GLU A 69 2.14 -12.12 -11.09
CA GLU A 69 2.76 -12.92 -12.13
C GLU A 69 2.18 -14.35 -12.18
N PHE A 70 2.31 -14.98 -13.35
CA PHE A 70 1.91 -16.36 -13.54
C PHE A 70 2.59 -17.26 -12.52
N ASP A 71 1.80 -18.14 -11.90
CA ASP A 71 2.25 -19.15 -10.94
C ASP A 71 2.97 -18.61 -9.69
N LYS A 72 2.80 -17.32 -9.37
CA LYS A 72 3.47 -16.67 -8.24
C LYS A 72 2.48 -16.01 -7.28
N ALA A 73 2.89 -15.99 -6.01
CA ALA A 73 2.28 -15.23 -4.92
C ALA A 73 3.16 -14.05 -4.44
N ALA A 74 4.20 -13.71 -5.19
CA ALA A 74 5.07 -12.58 -4.87
C ALA A 74 4.39 -11.25 -5.26
N LEU A 75 4.41 -10.28 -4.33
CA LEU A 75 3.92 -8.93 -4.58
C LEU A 75 4.88 -8.16 -5.49
N LEU A 76 4.31 -7.46 -6.48
CA LEU A 76 5.07 -6.54 -7.31
C LEU A 76 5.36 -5.22 -6.56
N PRO A 77 6.44 -4.49 -6.90
CA PRO A 77 6.74 -3.20 -6.29
C PRO A 77 5.62 -2.15 -6.43
N SER A 78 4.87 -2.19 -7.55
CA SER A 78 3.70 -1.34 -7.75
C SER A 78 2.61 -1.63 -6.72
N SER A 79 2.41 -2.91 -6.38
CA SER A 79 1.44 -3.36 -5.38
C SER A 79 1.79 -2.88 -3.99
N THR A 80 3.07 -2.85 -3.63
CA THR A 80 3.50 -2.42 -2.29
C THR A 80 3.14 -0.95 -2.00
N THR A 81 3.23 -0.07 -3.00
CA THR A 81 2.83 1.35 -2.87
C THR A 81 1.33 1.50 -2.62
N LEU A 82 0.50 0.71 -3.30
CA LEU A 82 -0.95 0.70 -3.04
C LEU A 82 -1.25 0.16 -1.65
N LEU A 83 -0.63 -0.95 -1.28
CA LEU A 83 -0.84 -1.59 0.02
C LEU A 83 -0.39 -0.73 1.20
N ASP A 84 0.62 0.14 1.02
CA ASP A 84 1.00 1.13 2.02
C ASP A 84 -0.14 2.11 2.33
N LYS A 85 -0.83 2.58 1.28
CA LYS A 85 -2.01 3.46 1.45
C LYS A 85 -3.17 2.72 2.11
N VAL A 86 -3.40 1.45 1.74
CA VAL A 86 -4.42 0.61 2.38
C VAL A 86 -4.11 0.42 3.87
N ALA A 87 -2.84 0.17 4.21
CA ALA A 87 -2.42 0.05 5.61
C ALA A 87 -2.67 1.35 6.38
N GLU A 88 -2.35 2.52 5.81
CA GLU A 88 -2.63 3.81 6.43
C GLU A 88 -4.13 3.99 6.72
N ILE A 89 -5.01 3.63 5.77
CA ILE A 89 -6.46 3.70 5.95
C ILE A 89 -6.91 2.82 7.12
N LEU A 90 -6.48 1.56 7.15
CA LEU A 90 -6.89 0.60 8.19
C LEU A 90 -6.36 0.98 9.58
N MET A 91 -5.18 1.61 9.66
CA MET A 91 -4.63 2.10 10.92
C MET A 91 -5.34 3.38 11.39
N ARG A 92 -5.68 4.28 10.47
CA ARG A 92 -6.38 5.54 10.78
C ARG A 92 -7.84 5.30 11.17
N TYR A 93 -8.51 4.36 10.49
CA TYR A 93 -9.93 4.07 10.68
C TYR A 93 -10.12 2.65 11.19
N GLN A 94 -9.96 2.46 12.49
CA GLN A 94 -9.97 1.13 13.13
C GLN A 94 -11.33 0.42 13.08
N SER A 95 -12.40 1.11 12.68
CA SER A 95 -13.70 0.49 12.39
C SER A 95 -13.76 -0.19 11.02
N LEU A 96 -12.78 0.07 10.14
CA LEU A 96 -12.66 -0.56 8.84
C LEU A 96 -11.89 -1.87 8.94
N LYS A 97 -12.44 -2.89 8.29
CA LYS A 97 -11.84 -4.19 8.07
C LYS A 97 -11.82 -4.47 6.58
N VAL A 98 -10.92 -5.34 6.13
CA VAL A 98 -10.79 -5.69 4.71
C VAL A 98 -10.82 -7.21 4.51
N ILE A 99 -11.56 -7.63 3.49
CA ILE A 99 -11.51 -9.00 2.97
C ILE A 99 -10.66 -8.96 1.70
N VAL A 100 -9.68 -9.83 1.65
CA VAL A 100 -8.73 -9.99 0.55
C VAL A 100 -9.14 -11.23 -0.22
N GLU A 101 -9.63 -11.03 -1.43
CA GLU A 101 -10.18 -12.08 -2.30
C GLU A 101 -9.15 -12.43 -3.38
N GLY A 102 -8.57 -13.62 -3.29
CA GLY A 102 -7.59 -14.11 -4.24
C GLY A 102 -8.22 -14.87 -5.40
N HIS A 103 -7.66 -14.67 -6.60
CA HIS A 103 -8.10 -15.32 -7.82
C HIS A 103 -6.91 -15.83 -8.66
N THR A 104 -7.18 -16.83 -9.49
CA THR A 104 -6.21 -17.39 -10.46
C THR A 104 -6.79 -17.37 -11.87
N ASP A 105 -5.94 -17.71 -12.85
CA ASP A 105 -6.40 -18.03 -14.20
C ASP A 105 -6.92 -19.48 -14.29
N ASP A 106 -7.22 -19.93 -15.50
CA ASP A 106 -7.86 -21.21 -15.78
C ASP A 106 -6.89 -22.40 -15.84
N ILE A 107 -5.58 -22.17 -15.70
CA ILE A 107 -4.55 -23.21 -15.84
C ILE A 107 -4.34 -23.95 -14.52
N GLY A 108 -4.20 -25.28 -14.59
CA GLY A 108 -3.91 -26.13 -13.44
C GLY A 108 -5.16 -26.69 -12.74
N SER A 109 -4.93 -27.55 -11.73
CA SER A 109 -6.01 -28.20 -10.99
C SER A 109 -6.78 -27.21 -10.10
N ASP A 110 -7.97 -27.60 -9.67
CA ASP A 110 -8.82 -26.77 -8.82
C ASP A 110 -8.17 -26.59 -7.44
N GLU A 111 -7.61 -27.67 -6.89
CA GLU A 111 -6.91 -27.69 -5.60
C GLU A 111 -5.69 -26.78 -5.64
N TYR A 112 -4.93 -26.83 -6.73
CA TYR A 112 -3.75 -25.98 -6.90
C TYR A 112 -4.13 -24.50 -6.96
N ASN A 113 -5.17 -24.17 -7.72
CA ASN A 113 -5.64 -22.80 -7.86
C ASN A 113 -6.26 -22.27 -6.55
N ASP A 114 -6.91 -23.13 -5.78
CA ASP A 114 -7.43 -22.78 -4.46
C ASP A 114 -6.32 -22.46 -3.47
N TRP A 115 -5.27 -23.28 -3.46
CA TRP A 115 -4.07 -22.99 -2.70
C TRP A 115 -3.40 -21.68 -3.16
N LEU A 116 -3.15 -21.51 -4.46
CA LEU A 116 -2.43 -20.36 -5.01
C LEU A 116 -3.18 -19.04 -4.77
N SER A 117 -4.50 -19.03 -4.96
CA SER A 117 -5.32 -17.86 -4.65
C SER A 117 -5.28 -17.49 -3.17
N ALA A 118 -5.32 -18.48 -2.27
CA ALA A 118 -5.19 -18.25 -0.84
C ALA A 118 -3.79 -17.72 -0.47
N GLU A 119 -2.73 -18.24 -1.08
CA GLU A 119 -1.36 -17.75 -0.89
C GLU A 119 -1.18 -16.30 -1.33
N ARG A 120 -1.74 -15.91 -2.48
CA ARG A 120 -1.74 -14.50 -2.91
C ARG A 120 -2.40 -13.58 -1.90
N GLY A 121 -3.54 -13.98 -1.37
CA GLY A 121 -4.22 -13.24 -0.30
C GLY A 121 -3.42 -13.21 1.01
N ARG A 122 -2.74 -14.31 1.37
CA ARG A 122 -1.83 -14.37 2.53
C ARG A 122 -0.62 -13.45 2.37
N ALA A 123 -0.06 -13.35 1.17
CA ALA A 123 1.04 -12.42 0.88
C ALA A 123 0.62 -10.97 1.14
N VAL A 124 -0.56 -10.58 0.66
CA VAL A 124 -1.16 -9.27 0.95
C VAL A 124 -1.39 -9.07 2.45
N LYS A 125 -2.01 -10.03 3.14
CA LYS A 125 -2.23 -9.96 4.60
C LYS A 125 -0.93 -9.81 5.37
N THR A 126 0.09 -10.58 5.01
CA THR A 126 1.42 -10.53 5.63
C THR A 126 2.05 -9.15 5.43
N TYR A 127 1.95 -8.61 4.22
CA TYR A 127 2.45 -7.26 3.93
C TYR A 127 1.74 -6.21 4.77
N LEU A 128 0.41 -6.19 4.80
CA LEU A 128 -0.37 -5.23 5.61
C LEU A 128 -0.04 -5.36 7.10
N THR A 129 0.10 -6.59 7.60
CA THR A 129 0.48 -6.84 9.00
C THR A 129 1.89 -6.32 9.30
N SER A 130 2.84 -6.48 8.36
CA SER A 130 4.20 -5.93 8.49
C SER A 130 4.23 -4.40 8.56
N LYS A 131 3.17 -3.74 8.07
CA LYS A 131 2.97 -2.28 8.15
C LYS A 131 2.24 -1.84 9.42
N GLY A 132 1.87 -2.77 10.29
CA GLY A 132 1.22 -2.50 11.58
C GLY A 132 -0.29 -2.66 11.60
N VAL A 133 -0.91 -3.14 10.51
CA VAL A 133 -2.34 -3.49 10.52
C VAL A 133 -2.56 -4.72 11.40
N PHE A 134 -3.56 -4.67 12.28
CA PHE A 134 -3.89 -5.83 13.11
C PHE A 134 -4.31 -7.03 12.25
N PRO A 135 -3.77 -8.24 12.50
CA PRO A 135 -4.11 -9.43 11.71
C PRO A 135 -5.61 -9.72 11.61
N ASP A 136 -6.36 -9.36 12.66
CA ASP A 136 -7.81 -9.59 12.75
C ASP A 136 -8.63 -8.61 11.91
N TYR A 137 -8.01 -7.57 11.35
CA TYR A 137 -8.67 -6.62 10.44
C TYR A 137 -8.60 -7.07 8.98
N VAL A 138 -7.86 -8.16 8.71
CA VAL A 138 -7.65 -8.68 7.37
C VAL A 138 -8.11 -10.14 7.31
N LYS A 139 -9.17 -10.41 6.56
CA LYS A 139 -9.62 -11.77 6.23
C LYS A 139 -9.17 -12.14 4.83
N VAL A 140 -8.75 -13.39 4.61
CA VAL A 140 -8.32 -13.88 3.30
C VAL A 140 -9.29 -14.95 2.81
N ILE A 141 -9.69 -14.87 1.55
CA ILE A 141 -10.52 -15.87 0.87
C ILE A 141 -9.87 -16.20 -0.48
N GLY A 142 -9.60 -17.48 -0.72
CA GLY A 142 -9.13 -17.97 -2.01
C GLY A 142 -10.29 -18.54 -2.84
N TYR A 143 -10.61 -17.90 -3.97
CA TYR A 143 -11.64 -18.40 -4.88
C TYR A 143 -11.09 -19.30 -6.00
N GLY A 144 -9.76 -19.45 -6.09
CA GLY A 144 -9.11 -20.09 -7.21
C GLY A 144 -9.59 -19.50 -8.54
N LYS A 145 -9.95 -20.38 -9.47
CA LYS A 145 -10.47 -20.01 -10.80
C LYS A 145 -12.00 -19.91 -10.87
N ARG A 146 -12.71 -20.02 -9.75
CA ARG A 146 -14.20 -20.06 -9.71
C ARG A 146 -14.87 -18.72 -10.02
N ARG A 147 -14.15 -17.60 -9.89
CA ARG A 147 -14.67 -16.23 -10.12
C ARG A 147 -13.80 -15.46 -11.12
N PRO A 148 -13.79 -15.87 -12.41
CA PRO A 148 -13.03 -15.17 -13.43
C PRO A 148 -13.69 -13.82 -13.79
N ILE A 149 -12.88 -12.80 -14.08
CA ILE A 149 -13.36 -11.56 -14.72
C ILE A 149 -13.75 -11.87 -16.16
N THR A 150 -12.95 -12.67 -16.84
CA THR A 150 -13.14 -13.03 -18.24
C THR A 150 -12.91 -14.51 -18.48
N ARG A 151 -13.65 -15.07 -19.44
CA ARG A 151 -13.46 -16.43 -19.95
C ARG A 151 -12.51 -16.48 -21.15
N ASP A 152 -11.92 -15.34 -21.52
CA ASP A 152 -10.88 -15.28 -22.54
C ASP A 152 -9.64 -16.06 -22.09
N ALA A 153 -9.35 -17.15 -22.80
CA ALA A 153 -8.22 -18.03 -22.55
C ALA A 153 -6.90 -17.50 -23.14
N SER A 154 -6.88 -16.30 -23.73
CA SER A 154 -5.64 -15.64 -24.12
C SER A 154 -4.79 -15.27 -22.90
N ASP A 155 -3.47 -15.12 -23.08
CA ASP A 155 -2.58 -14.72 -21.98
C ASP A 155 -2.96 -13.36 -21.37
N LYS A 156 -3.53 -12.47 -22.20
CA LYS A 156 -4.07 -11.18 -21.76
C LYS A 156 -5.30 -11.40 -20.87
N GLY A 157 -6.25 -12.24 -21.28
CA GLY A 157 -7.42 -12.58 -20.47
C GLY A 157 -7.04 -13.24 -19.15
N ARG A 158 -6.09 -14.17 -19.17
CA ARG A 158 -5.55 -14.81 -17.97
C ARG A 158 -4.86 -13.83 -17.03
N ALA A 159 -4.11 -12.87 -17.56
CA ALA A 159 -3.48 -11.83 -16.74
C ALA A 159 -4.50 -11.03 -15.93
N LEU A 160 -5.66 -10.70 -16.54
CA LEU A 160 -6.74 -10.03 -15.83
C LEU A 160 -7.34 -10.88 -14.72
N ASN A 161 -7.32 -12.21 -14.82
CA ASN A 161 -7.87 -13.09 -13.80
C ASN A 161 -6.91 -13.30 -12.62
N ARG A 162 -5.59 -13.21 -12.82
CA ARG A 162 -4.54 -13.35 -11.80
C ARG A 162 -4.42 -12.10 -10.92
N ARG A 163 -5.36 -11.95 -9.99
CA ARG A 163 -5.48 -10.76 -9.17
C ARG A 163 -5.88 -11.07 -7.73
N VAL A 164 -5.76 -10.05 -6.90
CA VAL A 164 -6.39 -9.96 -5.59
C VAL A 164 -7.30 -8.74 -5.57
N GLU A 165 -8.54 -8.94 -5.16
CA GLU A 165 -9.54 -7.90 -4.94
C GLU A 165 -9.73 -7.64 -3.43
N PHE A 166 -10.33 -6.50 -3.12
CA PHE A 166 -10.53 -6.06 -1.74
C PHE A 166 -11.98 -5.66 -1.51
N VAL A 167 -12.55 -6.14 -0.40
CA VAL A 167 -13.87 -5.72 0.07
C VAL A 167 -13.71 -5.05 1.43
N ILE A 168 -14.01 -3.76 1.50
CA ILE A 168 -14.01 -3.02 2.76
C ILE A 168 -15.34 -3.23 3.48
N THR A 169 -15.28 -3.56 4.77
CA THR A 169 -16.45 -3.74 5.63
C THR A 169 -16.23 -3.07 6.99
N THR A 170 -17.33 -2.71 7.65
CA THR A 170 -17.35 -2.26 9.05
C THR A 170 -18.04 -3.27 9.96
N ARG A 171 -18.48 -4.40 9.40
CA ARG A 171 -19.22 -5.42 10.12
C ARG A 171 -18.25 -6.41 10.76
N GLU A 172 -18.69 -7.01 11.86
CA GLU A 172 -18.05 -8.19 12.41
C GLU A 172 -18.09 -9.35 11.40
N TRP A 173 -17.09 -10.22 11.45
CA TRP A 173 -16.85 -11.23 10.42
C TRP A 173 -18.00 -12.21 10.21
N GLU A 174 -18.76 -12.46 11.28
CA GLU A 174 -19.92 -13.34 11.35
C GLU A 174 -21.16 -12.76 10.63
N ALA A 175 -21.16 -11.46 10.31
CA ALA A 175 -22.29 -10.78 9.67
C ALA A 175 -22.08 -10.49 8.17
N VAL A 176 -20.96 -10.96 7.59
CA VAL A 176 -20.61 -10.76 6.17
C VAL A 176 -20.82 -12.03 5.34
N TYR A 177 -20.92 -13.20 5.97
CA TYR A 177 -21.19 -14.48 5.32
C TYR A 177 -22.15 -15.32 6.16
#